data_AF-A0A952WFM6-F1
#
_entry.id   AF-A0A952WFM6-F1
#
_cell.length_a   1.000
_cell.length_b   1.000
_cell.length_c   1.000
_cell.angle_alpha   90.00
_cell.angle_beta   90.00
_cell.angle_gamma   90.00
#
_symmetry.space_group_name_H-M   'P 1'
#
loop_
_entity.id
_entity.type
_entity.pdbx_description
1 polymer ?
#
loop_
_entity_poly.entity_id
_entity_poly.type
_entity_poly.pdbx_seq_one_letter_code
_entity_poly.pdbx_strand_id
1 'polypeptide(L)'
;MPSAPSATASLVEDDVPPDAAEPAPSADALRELTEKFGGNDVSGRISSPRPVSSREDSAVARRTSISLLARRADLCARACDWAIRRHDNQVGGGGFDRVKPEYNMIRDEAATMQPLYVWMIHQETARIARDDWVMLAGCYHNMACAAQLVASFNDGTEAPLDLVELLAEAQSMVRSALGMVEVERDDVQQSLYEWCRDEGRRRRWYLANLSSNEAANPALWGGLKARIAAAADRCEAARSRDKSQQKLLNTIRYHKDQILVDEAADHKRDWTRIESAIQQFLETEGKPSDPRLVDLIVPIADLVPDDLALSAVTFRRILPFVDQRIARENKASQATTGDRAPSPELAEAREMLRGKVAVLIGGEA
;
A
#
# COMPACT_ATOMS: atom_id res chain seq x y z
N MET A 1 -1.75 56.23 11.73
CA MET A 1 -2.69 55.83 10.66
C MET A 1 -2.18 56.38 9.34
N PRO A 2 -1.55 55.55 8.49
CA PRO A 2 -1.25 55.92 7.11
C PRO A 2 -2.19 55.18 6.14
N SER A 3 -2.74 55.96 5.20
CA SER A 3 -3.62 55.53 4.12
C SER A 3 -2.93 54.58 3.14
N ALA A 4 -3.62 53.51 2.76
CA ALA A 4 -3.23 52.60 1.70
C ALA A 4 -3.70 53.13 0.33
N PRO A 5 -2.90 52.98 -0.75
CA PRO A 5 -3.33 53.31 -2.10
C PRO A 5 -4.08 52.14 -2.75
N SER A 6 -5.26 52.43 -3.31
CA SER A 6 -6.02 51.54 -4.20
C SER A 6 -5.27 51.35 -5.52
N ALA A 7 -4.97 50.10 -5.86
CA ALA A 7 -4.50 49.69 -7.18
C ALA A 7 -5.69 49.13 -7.97
N THR A 8 -6.11 49.87 -8.99
CA THR A 8 -7.06 49.47 -10.03
C THR A 8 -6.37 48.49 -11.00
N ALA A 9 -6.80 47.24 -11.00
CA ALA A 9 -6.37 46.24 -11.97
C ALA A 9 -7.09 46.48 -13.30
N SER A 10 -6.33 46.85 -14.32
CA SER A 10 -6.78 46.96 -15.71
C SER A 10 -6.85 45.55 -16.30
N LEU A 11 -8.06 45.10 -16.65
CA LEU A 11 -8.29 43.90 -17.46
C LEU A 11 -7.71 44.15 -18.85
N VAL A 12 -6.70 43.37 -19.22
CA VAL A 12 -6.21 43.24 -20.59
C VAL A 12 -7.06 42.15 -21.23
N GLU A 13 -7.86 42.53 -22.22
CA GLU A 13 -8.60 41.59 -23.08
C GLU A 13 -7.58 40.88 -23.97
N ASP A 14 -7.36 39.59 -23.70
CA ASP A 14 -6.58 38.70 -24.57
C ASP A 14 -7.36 38.45 -25.87
N ASP A 15 -6.75 38.90 -26.97
CA ASP A 15 -7.19 38.74 -28.35
C ASP A 15 -7.06 37.25 -28.73
N VAL A 16 -8.14 36.49 -28.57
CA VAL A 16 -8.21 35.07 -28.95
C VAL A 16 -8.24 34.98 -30.48
N PRO A 17 -7.21 34.41 -31.14
CA PRO A 17 -7.22 34.27 -32.59
C PRO A 17 -8.41 33.39 -33.02
N PRO A 18 -9.13 33.76 -34.09
CA PRO A 18 -10.29 33.02 -34.54
C PRO A 18 -9.90 31.60 -34.94
N ASP A 19 -10.56 30.67 -34.25
CA ASP A 19 -10.81 29.27 -34.56
C ASP A 19 -10.36 28.86 -35.98
N ALA A 20 -9.13 28.36 -36.07
CA ALA A 20 -8.61 27.70 -37.26
C ALA A 20 -9.24 26.31 -37.34
N ALA A 21 -10.50 26.26 -37.75
CA ALA A 21 -11.18 25.02 -38.09
C ALA A 21 -10.32 24.25 -39.10
N GLU A 22 -9.79 23.10 -38.68
CA GLU A 22 -9.07 22.19 -39.57
C GLU A 22 -9.94 21.92 -40.80
N PRO A 23 -9.42 22.14 -42.02
CA PRO A 23 -10.18 21.87 -43.22
C PRO A 23 -10.55 20.39 -43.26
N ALA A 24 -11.82 20.10 -43.52
CA ALA A 24 -12.30 18.74 -43.66
C ALA A 24 -11.41 17.98 -44.67
N PRO A 25 -11.04 16.72 -44.37
CA PRO A 25 -10.17 15.95 -45.25
C PRO A 25 -10.78 15.88 -46.64
N SER A 26 -9.97 16.12 -47.66
CA SER A 26 -10.44 16.11 -49.04
C SER A 26 -10.97 14.73 -49.42
N ALA A 27 -11.95 14.71 -50.32
CA ALA A 27 -12.51 13.46 -50.83
C ALA A 27 -11.42 12.55 -51.44
N ASP A 28 -10.37 13.14 -52.01
CA ASP A 28 -9.23 12.40 -52.56
C ASP A 28 -8.36 11.76 -51.47
N ALA A 29 -8.14 12.44 -50.33
CA ALA A 29 -7.42 11.85 -49.19
C ALA A 29 -8.20 10.66 -48.59
N LEU A 30 -9.53 10.74 -48.55
CA LEU A 30 -10.38 9.62 -48.14
C LEU A 30 -10.35 8.47 -49.15
N ARG A 31 -10.29 8.78 -50.46
CA ARG A 31 -10.20 7.78 -51.52
C ARG A 31 -8.86 7.04 -51.49
N GLU A 32 -7.77 7.77 -51.28
CA GLU A 32 -6.42 7.21 -51.17
C GLU A 32 -6.28 6.30 -49.93
N LEU A 33 -6.89 6.68 -48.80
CA LEU A 33 -6.97 5.81 -47.63
C LEU A 33 -7.80 4.55 -47.92
N THR A 34 -8.92 4.69 -48.62
CA THR A 34 -9.81 3.57 -48.95
C THR A 34 -9.17 2.60 -49.94
N GLU A 35 -8.41 3.08 -50.93
CA GLU A 35 -7.64 2.23 -51.84
C GLU A 35 -6.48 1.53 -51.12
N LYS A 36 -5.80 2.24 -50.21
CA LYS A 36 -4.66 1.70 -49.45
C LYS A 36 -5.05 0.63 -48.45
N PHE A 37 -6.28 0.64 -47.94
CA PHE A 37 -6.78 -0.35 -46.96
C PHE A 37 -7.87 -1.29 -47.50
N GLY A 38 -8.48 -0.98 -48.65
CA GLY A 38 -9.57 -1.78 -49.24
C GLY A 38 -9.12 -3.03 -49.99
N GLY A 39 -7.83 -3.14 -50.29
CA GLY A 39 -7.24 -4.30 -51.01
C GLY A 39 -6.70 -5.42 -50.11
N ASN A 40 -6.78 -5.30 -48.78
CA ASN A 40 -6.33 -6.38 -47.91
C ASN A 40 -7.39 -7.48 -47.85
N ASP A 41 -7.14 -8.56 -48.59
CA ASP A 41 -7.54 -9.91 -48.20
C ASP A 41 -7.32 -10.04 -46.69
N VAL A 42 -8.41 -9.97 -45.93
CA VAL A 42 -8.42 -10.29 -44.51
C VAL A 42 -8.12 -11.77 -44.46
N SER A 43 -6.82 -12.10 -44.40
CA SER A 43 -6.33 -13.44 -44.12
C SER A 43 -7.22 -14.01 -43.04
N GLY A 44 -7.94 -15.09 -43.37
CA GLY A 44 -8.83 -15.82 -42.47
C GLY A 44 -8.06 -16.41 -41.31
N ARG A 45 -7.54 -15.54 -40.44
CA ARG A 45 -7.12 -15.87 -39.09
C ARG A 45 -8.39 -16.25 -38.37
N ILE A 46 -8.68 -17.55 -38.48
CA ILE A 46 -9.25 -18.39 -37.44
C ILE A 46 -9.25 -17.60 -36.12
N SER A 47 -10.42 -17.06 -35.77
CA SER A 47 -10.73 -16.62 -34.41
C SER A 47 -10.74 -17.85 -33.52
N SER A 48 -9.59 -18.49 -33.36
CA SER A 48 -9.35 -19.32 -32.20
C SER A 48 -9.33 -18.33 -31.04
N PRO A 49 -10.23 -18.45 -30.04
CA PRO A 49 -10.08 -17.70 -28.81
C PRO A 49 -8.66 -17.95 -28.35
N ARG A 50 -7.84 -16.89 -28.39
CA ARG A 50 -6.49 -16.94 -27.84
C ARG A 50 -6.73 -17.37 -26.39
N PRO A 51 -6.26 -18.56 -25.97
CA PRO A 51 -6.45 -18.96 -24.59
C PRO A 51 -6.00 -17.76 -23.77
N VAL A 52 -6.86 -17.32 -22.84
CA VAL A 52 -6.48 -16.35 -21.81
C VAL A 52 -5.46 -17.09 -20.95
N SER A 53 -4.26 -17.26 -21.51
CA SER A 53 -3.15 -17.94 -20.90
C SER A 53 -2.81 -17.07 -19.71
N SER A 54 -3.06 -17.55 -18.48
CA SER A 54 -2.09 -17.82 -17.40
C SER A 54 -0.80 -16.97 -17.32
N ARG A 55 -0.78 -15.81 -17.97
CA ARG A 55 0.36 -14.89 -18.13
C ARG A 55 0.35 -13.86 -17.01
N GLU A 56 -0.82 -13.58 -16.43
CA GLU A 56 -0.92 -12.81 -15.18
C GLU A 56 -0.32 -13.60 -14.01
N ASP A 57 -0.60 -14.90 -13.90
CA ASP A 57 -0.03 -15.76 -12.85
C ASP A 57 1.49 -15.93 -12.97
N SER A 58 2.04 -15.94 -14.20
CA SER A 58 3.49 -16.04 -14.41
C SER A 58 4.22 -14.70 -14.27
N ALA A 59 3.54 -13.56 -14.42
CA ALA A 59 4.12 -12.23 -14.24
C ALA A 59 4.29 -11.85 -12.76
N VAL A 60 3.48 -12.41 -11.86
CA VAL A 60 3.69 -12.30 -10.40
C VAL A 60 5.02 -12.96 -9.99
N ALA A 61 5.57 -13.88 -10.79
CA ALA A 61 6.53 -14.87 -10.34
C ALA A 61 7.96 -14.39 -10.02
N ARG A 62 8.39 -13.13 -10.23
CA ARG A 62 9.73 -12.66 -9.74
C ARG A 62 9.81 -11.16 -9.44
N ARG A 63 8.76 -10.57 -8.85
CA ARG A 63 8.87 -9.18 -8.41
C ARG A 63 9.93 -9.07 -7.30
N THR A 64 10.88 -8.17 -7.45
CA THR A 64 11.85 -7.89 -6.40
C THR A 64 11.10 -7.48 -5.13
N SER A 65 11.40 -8.12 -4.01
CA SER A 65 10.78 -7.80 -2.73
C SER A 65 10.98 -6.32 -2.39
N ILE A 66 9.92 -5.63 -2.00
CA ILE A 66 9.98 -4.22 -1.58
C ILE A 66 10.95 -4.02 -0.41
N SER A 67 11.06 -5.01 0.49
CA SER A 67 12.03 -5.00 1.59
C SER A 67 13.48 -5.01 1.11
N LEU A 68 13.78 -5.74 0.02
CA LEU A 68 15.10 -5.73 -0.60
C LEU A 68 15.37 -4.39 -1.28
N LEU A 69 14.39 -3.81 -1.97
CA LEU A 69 14.52 -2.49 -2.58
C LEU A 69 14.74 -1.38 -1.55
N ALA A 70 14.05 -1.45 -0.40
CA ALA A 70 14.26 -0.52 0.72
C ALA A 70 15.71 -0.60 1.24
N ARG A 71 16.24 -1.81 1.44
CA ARG A 71 17.65 -2.01 1.86
C ARG A 71 18.65 -1.49 0.84
N ARG A 72 18.38 -1.69 -0.47
CA ARG A 72 19.23 -1.14 -1.54
C ARG A 72 19.23 0.39 -1.53
N ALA A 73 18.05 1.01 -1.40
CA ALA A 73 17.92 2.45 -1.33
C ALA A 73 18.63 3.05 -0.09
N ASP A 74 18.55 2.36 1.05
CA ASP A 74 19.29 2.75 2.26
C ASP A 74 20.81 2.71 2.05
N LEU A 75 21.32 1.64 1.42
CA LEU A 75 22.75 1.55 1.10
C LEU A 75 23.19 2.67 0.15
N CYS A 76 22.37 3.02 -0.84
CA CYS A 76 22.59 4.17 -1.73
C CYS A 76 22.63 5.50 -0.95
N ALA A 77 21.74 5.71 0.03
CA ALA A 77 21.76 6.90 0.88
C ALA A 77 23.07 6.99 1.68
N ARG A 78 23.49 5.89 2.32
CA ARG A 78 24.77 5.81 3.04
C ARG A 78 25.98 6.00 2.13
N ALA A 79 25.88 5.57 0.87
CA ALA A 79 26.92 5.79 -0.14
C ALA A 79 27.04 7.26 -0.56
N CYS A 80 25.91 7.99 -0.65
CA CYS A 80 25.94 9.45 -0.80
C CYS A 80 26.59 10.12 0.41
N ASP A 81 26.25 9.71 1.64
CA ASP A 81 26.87 10.25 2.86
C ASP A 81 28.38 10.01 2.90
N TRP A 82 28.83 8.82 2.47
CA TRP A 82 30.24 8.52 2.30
C TRP A 82 30.90 9.43 1.25
N ALA A 83 30.22 9.72 0.13
CA ALA A 83 30.73 10.61 -0.90
C ALA A 83 30.92 12.05 -0.39
N ILE A 84 30.02 12.54 0.47
CA ILE A 84 30.16 13.82 1.19
C ILE A 84 31.41 13.79 2.06
N ARG A 85 31.58 12.76 2.90
CA ARG A 85 32.76 12.62 3.78
C ARG A 85 34.06 12.52 2.98
N ARG A 86 34.06 11.82 1.85
CA ARG A 86 35.21 11.76 0.93
C ARG A 86 35.56 13.14 0.40
N HIS A 87 34.56 13.90 -0.07
CA HIS A 87 34.75 15.27 -0.56
C HIS A 87 35.36 16.16 0.53
N ASP A 88 34.77 16.16 1.72
CA ASP A 88 35.25 16.94 2.87
C ASP A 88 36.69 16.57 3.26
N ASN A 89 37.01 15.28 3.26
CA ASN A 89 38.37 14.80 3.51
C ASN A 89 39.37 15.25 2.43
N GLN A 90 38.99 15.25 1.15
CA GLN A 90 39.85 15.71 0.05
C GLN A 90 40.10 17.22 0.12
N VAL A 91 39.07 18.03 0.39
CA VAL A 91 39.20 19.48 0.59
C VAL A 91 40.12 19.78 1.77
N GLY A 92 40.05 18.97 2.83
CA GLY A 92 40.96 19.03 3.98
C GLY A 92 42.37 18.48 3.74
N GLY A 93 42.74 18.10 2.52
CA GLY A 93 44.07 17.55 2.18
C GLY A 93 44.30 16.11 2.65
N GLY A 94 43.24 15.40 3.05
CA GLY A 94 43.29 14.00 3.46
C GLY A 94 43.35 13.04 2.28
N GLY A 95 44.09 11.94 2.45
CA GLY A 95 44.15 10.83 1.48
C GLY A 95 42.96 9.86 1.60
N PHE A 96 42.81 8.98 0.60
CA PHE A 96 41.74 7.96 0.55
C PHE A 96 41.77 6.97 1.71
N ASP A 97 42.95 6.69 2.28
CA ASP A 97 43.10 5.73 3.38
C ASP A 97 42.23 6.04 4.61
N ARG A 98 41.88 7.31 4.83
CA ARG A 98 40.98 7.73 5.92
C ARG A 98 39.52 7.29 5.71
N VAL A 99 39.06 7.21 4.46
CA VAL A 99 37.66 6.86 4.11
C VAL A 99 37.52 5.44 3.54
N LYS A 100 38.65 4.74 3.36
CA LYS A 100 38.73 3.37 2.84
C LYS A 100 37.98 2.32 3.69
N PRO A 101 37.98 2.37 5.04
CA PRO A 101 37.22 1.40 5.84
C PRO A 101 35.72 1.42 5.51
N GLU A 102 35.10 2.60 5.47
CA GLU A 102 33.68 2.76 5.13
C GLU A 102 33.39 2.37 3.67
N TYR A 103 34.29 2.68 2.75
CA TYR A 103 34.20 2.24 1.35
C TYR A 103 34.10 0.71 1.26
N ASN A 104 34.98 -0.01 1.96
CA ASN A 104 34.97 -1.48 1.97
C ASN A 104 33.67 -2.01 2.57
N MET A 105 33.17 -1.41 3.65
CA MET A 105 31.89 -1.80 4.25
C MET A 105 30.72 -1.69 3.26
N ILE A 106 30.61 -0.56 2.55
CA ILE A 106 29.54 -0.34 1.56
C ILE A 106 29.66 -1.34 0.41
N ARG A 107 30.87 -1.56 -0.10
CA ARG A 107 31.13 -2.52 -1.18
C ARG A 107 30.77 -3.95 -0.77
N ASP A 108 31.21 -4.38 0.40
CA ASP A 108 30.97 -5.73 0.90
C ASP A 108 29.48 -5.95 1.20
N GLU A 109 28.78 -4.94 1.70
CA GLU A 109 27.32 -5.00 1.87
C GLU A 109 26.57 -5.05 0.53
N ALA A 110 26.99 -4.25 -0.46
CA ALA A 110 26.42 -4.28 -1.82
C ALA A 110 26.54 -5.66 -2.47
N ALA A 111 27.62 -6.39 -2.20
CA ALA A 111 27.83 -7.75 -2.70
C ALA A 111 26.77 -8.74 -2.17
N THR A 112 26.13 -8.47 -1.02
CA THR A 112 25.06 -9.31 -0.46
C THR A 112 23.69 -9.08 -1.10
N MET A 113 23.54 -8.05 -1.94
CA MET A 113 22.25 -7.61 -2.50
C MET A 113 22.23 -7.58 -4.03
N GLN A 114 23.04 -8.42 -4.69
CA GLN A 114 23.20 -8.44 -6.14
C GLN A 114 21.89 -8.81 -6.90
N PRO A 115 21.66 -8.25 -8.11
CA PRO A 115 22.46 -7.22 -8.77
C PRO A 115 22.25 -5.85 -8.11
N LEU A 116 23.34 -5.19 -7.69
CA LEU A 116 23.32 -3.82 -7.18
C LEU A 116 24.61 -3.12 -7.59
N TYR A 117 24.47 -2.04 -8.34
CA TYR A 117 25.57 -1.16 -8.73
C TYR A 117 25.51 0.14 -7.91
N VAL A 118 26.48 0.33 -7.01
CA VAL A 118 26.55 1.50 -6.12
C VAL A 118 27.48 2.54 -6.75
N TRP A 119 26.99 3.26 -7.76
CA TRP A 119 27.82 4.21 -8.52
C TRP A 119 28.40 5.34 -7.65
N MET A 120 27.75 5.69 -6.53
CA MET A 120 28.18 6.77 -5.63
C MET A 120 29.60 6.60 -5.09
N ILE A 121 30.07 5.35 -4.91
CA ILE A 121 31.39 5.08 -4.34
C ILE A 121 32.54 5.15 -5.37
N HIS A 122 32.24 5.39 -6.65
CA HIS A 122 33.24 5.42 -7.71
C HIS A 122 34.07 6.72 -7.71
N GLN A 123 35.25 6.67 -8.32
CA GLN A 123 36.14 7.84 -8.37
C GLN A 123 35.62 8.93 -9.33
N GLU A 124 34.96 8.53 -10.42
CA GLU A 124 34.44 9.41 -11.47
C GLU A 124 33.36 10.38 -10.97
N THR A 125 32.75 10.08 -9.82
CA THR A 125 31.73 10.92 -9.19
C THR A 125 32.32 12.12 -8.43
N ALA A 126 33.66 12.28 -8.41
CA ALA A 126 34.32 13.41 -7.75
C ALA A 126 33.95 14.80 -8.33
N ARG A 127 33.35 14.84 -9.53
CA ARG A 127 32.86 16.07 -10.17
C ARG A 127 31.57 16.63 -9.56
N ILE A 128 30.82 15.82 -8.83
CA ILE A 128 29.53 16.23 -8.23
C ILE A 128 29.80 17.14 -7.03
N ALA A 129 29.10 18.28 -6.96
CA ALA A 129 29.28 19.24 -5.89
C ALA A 129 28.77 18.67 -4.55
N ARG A 130 29.35 19.17 -3.45
CA ARG A 130 28.99 18.73 -2.10
C ARG A 130 27.49 18.87 -1.80
N ASP A 131 26.89 19.99 -2.21
CA ASP A 131 25.48 20.27 -1.95
C ASP A 131 24.54 19.34 -2.74
N ASP A 132 24.94 18.96 -3.96
CA ASP A 132 24.21 17.96 -4.75
C ASP A 132 24.25 16.59 -4.08
N TRP A 133 25.38 16.22 -3.45
CA TRP A 133 25.47 15.00 -2.66
C TRP A 133 24.56 15.03 -1.43
N VAL A 134 24.47 16.16 -0.73
CA VAL A 134 23.57 16.34 0.42
C VAL A 134 22.11 16.15 -0.01
N MET A 135 21.73 16.73 -1.15
CA MET A 135 20.40 16.55 -1.72
C MET A 135 20.13 15.09 -2.11
N LEU A 136 21.05 14.45 -2.82
CA LEU A 136 20.94 13.03 -3.21
C LEU A 136 20.82 12.11 -1.99
N ALA A 137 21.64 12.32 -0.96
CA ALA A 137 21.55 11.57 0.29
C ALA A 137 20.16 11.68 0.92
N GLY A 138 19.62 12.91 0.99
CA GLY A 138 18.26 13.17 1.46
C GLY A 138 17.17 12.47 0.62
N CYS A 139 17.30 12.49 -0.70
CA CYS A 139 16.35 11.85 -1.61
C CYS A 139 16.36 10.31 -1.48
N TYR A 140 17.55 9.70 -1.47
CA TYR A 140 17.69 8.24 -1.28
C TYR A 140 17.20 7.81 0.10
N HIS A 141 17.49 8.58 1.15
CA HIS A 141 17.01 8.30 2.49
C HIS A 141 15.48 8.32 2.57
N ASN A 142 14.83 9.33 1.97
CA ASN A 142 13.37 9.38 1.88
C ASN A 142 12.81 8.17 1.12
N MET A 143 13.42 7.81 -0.01
CA MET A 143 13.03 6.64 -0.80
C MET A 143 13.15 5.34 0.00
N ALA A 144 14.24 5.16 0.77
CA ALA A 144 14.44 4.01 1.64
C ALA A 144 13.39 3.94 2.76
N CYS A 145 13.15 5.06 3.46
CA CYS A 145 12.17 5.14 4.53
C CYS A 145 10.74 4.87 4.03
N ALA A 146 10.34 5.47 2.90
CA ALA A 146 9.02 5.21 2.31
C ALA A 146 8.88 3.74 1.86
N ALA A 147 9.90 3.17 1.25
CA ALA A 147 9.89 1.76 0.84
C ALA A 147 9.80 0.83 2.05
N GLN A 148 10.49 1.15 3.15
CA GLN A 148 10.43 0.38 4.38
C GLN A 148 9.05 0.48 5.06
N LEU A 149 8.41 1.65 5.02
CA LEU A 149 7.03 1.80 5.51
C LEU A 149 6.07 0.94 4.69
N VAL A 150 6.15 0.96 3.37
CA VAL A 150 5.33 0.10 2.52
C VAL A 150 5.61 -1.38 2.79
N ALA A 151 6.88 -1.77 2.93
CA ALA A 151 7.30 -3.14 3.22
C ALA A 151 6.84 -3.67 4.59
N SER A 152 6.54 -2.77 5.53
CA SER A 152 6.09 -3.15 6.87
C SER A 152 4.62 -3.57 6.95
N PHE A 153 3.89 -3.49 5.82
CA PHE A 153 2.61 -4.15 5.64
C PHE A 153 2.89 -5.54 5.06
N ASN A 154 2.81 -6.56 5.94
CA ASN A 154 3.16 -7.96 5.66
C ASN A 154 2.34 -8.58 4.52
N ASP A 155 2.77 -9.75 4.04
CA ASP A 155 2.00 -10.62 3.14
C ASP A 155 0.59 -10.88 3.71
N GLY A 156 -0.41 -10.21 3.15
CA GLY A 156 -1.81 -10.29 3.55
C GLY A 156 -2.44 -8.95 3.92
N THR A 157 -1.66 -7.94 4.31
CA THR A 157 -2.15 -6.57 4.51
C THR A 157 -1.62 -5.67 3.42
N GLU A 158 -2.52 -5.09 2.66
CA GLU A 158 -2.18 -4.16 1.60
C GLU A 158 -1.75 -2.80 2.17
N ALA A 159 -0.59 -2.29 1.75
CA ALA A 159 -0.16 -0.93 2.11
C ALA A 159 -1.18 0.10 1.63
N PRO A 160 -1.61 1.06 2.48
CA PRO A 160 -2.51 2.14 2.08
C PRO A 160 -2.00 2.98 0.90
N LEU A 161 -2.92 3.58 0.13
CA LEU A 161 -2.61 4.41 -1.04
C LEU A 161 -1.66 5.57 -0.70
N ASP A 162 -1.90 6.28 0.41
CA ASP A 162 -1.09 7.45 0.81
C ASP A 162 0.39 7.08 1.03
N LEU A 163 0.68 5.86 1.49
CA LEU A 163 2.06 5.39 1.63
C LEU A 163 2.71 5.05 0.29
N VAL A 164 1.94 4.48 -0.65
CA VAL A 164 2.43 4.18 -2.00
C VAL A 164 2.65 5.48 -2.79
N GLU A 165 1.81 6.50 -2.58
CA GLU A 165 2.01 7.84 -3.11
C GLU A 165 3.30 8.48 -2.57
N LEU A 166 3.57 8.38 -1.26
CA LEU A 166 4.83 8.86 -0.67
C LEU A 166 6.06 8.16 -1.29
N LEU A 167 5.97 6.86 -1.54
CA LEU A 167 7.05 6.12 -2.21
C LEU A 167 7.21 6.56 -3.68
N ALA A 168 6.09 6.75 -4.39
CA ALA A 168 6.11 7.24 -5.77
C ALA A 168 6.71 8.65 -5.88
N GLU A 169 6.40 9.54 -4.93
CA GLU A 169 7.00 10.87 -4.81
C GLU A 169 8.51 10.78 -4.52
N ALA A 170 8.92 9.93 -3.57
CA ALA A 170 10.32 9.76 -3.19
C ALA A 170 11.20 9.22 -4.33
N GLN A 171 10.75 8.19 -5.06
CA GLN A 171 11.51 7.68 -6.22
C GLN A 171 11.59 8.71 -7.35
N SER A 172 10.53 9.50 -7.56
CA SER A 172 10.49 10.56 -8.58
C SER A 172 11.47 11.67 -8.22
N MET A 173 11.63 11.95 -6.94
CA MET A 173 12.59 12.92 -6.42
C MET A 173 14.03 12.48 -6.67
N VAL A 174 14.35 11.19 -6.44
CA VAL A 174 15.65 10.61 -6.81
C VAL A 174 15.87 10.72 -8.32
N ARG A 175 14.89 10.37 -9.15
CA ARG A 175 14.99 10.51 -10.62
C ARG A 175 15.33 11.94 -11.03
N SER A 176 14.65 12.94 -10.48
CA SER A 176 14.93 14.35 -10.75
C SER A 176 16.33 14.76 -10.29
N ALA A 177 16.74 14.34 -9.09
CA ALA A 177 18.08 14.62 -8.56
C ALA A 177 19.20 14.00 -9.42
N LEU A 178 18.99 12.78 -9.94
CA LEU A 178 19.94 12.11 -10.84
C LEU A 178 20.11 12.88 -12.16
N GLY A 179 19.01 13.44 -12.69
CA GLY A 179 19.06 14.30 -13.88
C GLY A 179 19.90 15.56 -13.68
N MET A 180 19.89 16.14 -12.47
CA MET A 180 20.69 17.33 -12.15
C MET A 180 22.20 17.05 -12.11
N VAL A 181 22.60 15.81 -11.76
CA VAL A 181 24.01 15.39 -11.71
C VAL A 181 24.45 14.57 -12.91
N GLU A 182 23.65 14.56 -13.98
CA GLU A 182 23.91 13.85 -15.25
C GLU A 182 24.14 12.33 -15.06
N VAL A 183 23.40 11.70 -14.15
CA VAL A 183 23.39 10.24 -14.00
C VAL A 183 22.19 9.68 -14.75
N GLU A 184 22.45 9.02 -15.88
CA GLU A 184 21.39 8.55 -16.79
C GLU A 184 20.57 7.40 -16.20
N ARG A 185 21.19 6.54 -15.38
CA ARG A 185 20.55 5.30 -14.92
C ARG A 185 20.95 4.95 -13.50
N ASP A 186 19.93 4.66 -12.69
CA ASP A 186 20.07 4.05 -11.37
C ASP A 186 19.09 2.86 -11.26
N ASP A 187 19.63 1.66 -11.05
CA ASP A 187 18.83 0.43 -11.04
C ASP A 187 17.87 0.36 -9.83
N VAL A 188 18.21 1.00 -8.71
CA VAL A 188 17.36 1.01 -7.51
C VAL A 188 16.14 1.89 -7.72
N GLN A 189 16.36 3.11 -8.20
CA GLN A 189 15.28 4.04 -8.56
C GLN A 189 14.37 3.43 -9.62
N GLN A 190 14.93 2.86 -10.69
CA GLN A 190 14.14 2.22 -11.75
C GLN A 190 13.32 1.03 -11.23
N SER A 191 13.92 0.18 -10.38
CA SER A 191 13.21 -0.96 -9.78
C SER A 191 12.04 -0.51 -8.88
N LEU A 192 12.20 0.58 -8.13
CA LEU A 192 11.13 1.15 -7.31
C LEU A 192 10.05 1.84 -8.14
N TYR A 193 10.42 2.51 -9.23
CA TYR A 193 9.46 3.04 -10.20
C TYR A 193 8.58 1.91 -10.78
N GLU A 194 9.20 0.83 -11.24
CA GLU A 194 8.50 -0.34 -11.77
C GLU A 194 7.60 -0.97 -10.71
N TRP A 195 8.10 -1.09 -9.48
CA TRP A 195 7.29 -1.54 -8.36
C TRP A 195 6.06 -0.64 -8.16
N CYS A 196 6.21 0.68 -8.04
CA CYS A 196 5.06 1.58 -7.87
C CYS A 196 4.06 1.49 -9.04
N ARG A 197 4.56 1.40 -10.28
CA ARG A 197 3.73 1.28 -11.48
C ARG A 197 2.90 0.01 -11.48
N ASP A 198 3.52 -1.11 -11.15
CA ASP A 198 2.83 -2.41 -11.11
C ASP A 198 1.81 -2.44 -9.97
N GLU A 199 2.12 -1.83 -8.83
CA GLU A 199 1.19 -1.72 -7.71
C GLU A 199 -0.02 -0.85 -8.05
N GLY A 200 0.23 0.31 -8.66
CA GLY A 200 -0.81 1.21 -9.14
C GLY A 200 -1.70 0.53 -10.18
N ARG A 201 -1.12 -0.23 -11.11
CA ARG A 201 -1.90 -1.00 -12.10
C ARG A 201 -2.76 -2.07 -11.44
N ARG A 202 -2.19 -2.87 -10.53
CA ARG A 202 -2.87 -3.96 -9.83
C ARG A 202 -4.07 -3.46 -9.03
N ARG A 203 -3.92 -2.32 -8.36
CA ARG A 203 -4.96 -1.71 -7.52
C ARG A 203 -5.80 -0.64 -8.22
N ARG A 204 -5.53 -0.38 -9.50
CA ARG A 204 -6.16 0.68 -10.31
C ARG A 204 -6.03 2.08 -9.68
N TRP A 205 -4.86 2.36 -9.10
CA TRP A 205 -4.51 3.66 -8.55
C TRP A 205 -3.78 4.51 -9.57
N TYR A 206 -4.14 5.79 -9.63
CA TYR A 206 -3.40 6.80 -10.37
C TYR A 206 -2.32 7.40 -9.45
N LEU A 207 -1.06 7.19 -9.79
CA LEU A 207 0.09 7.71 -9.03
C LEU A 207 0.76 8.83 -9.84
N ALA A 208 0.40 10.08 -9.52
CA ALA A 208 0.85 11.30 -10.21
C ALA A 208 2.36 11.31 -10.52
N ASN A 209 3.19 11.06 -9.51
CA ASN A 209 4.66 11.15 -9.62
C ASN A 209 5.33 10.06 -10.47
N LEU A 210 4.57 9.13 -11.06
CA LEU A 210 5.06 8.22 -12.10
C LEU A 210 5.09 8.88 -13.49
N SER A 211 4.34 9.96 -13.68
CA SER A 211 4.38 10.78 -14.89
C SER A 211 5.70 11.54 -15.02
N SER A 212 6.15 11.80 -16.25
CA SER A 212 7.27 12.69 -16.52
C SER A 212 6.93 14.16 -16.23
N ASN A 213 5.66 14.53 -16.39
CA ASN A 213 5.19 15.92 -16.25
C ASN A 213 4.99 16.34 -14.78
N GLU A 214 4.92 15.37 -13.87
CA GLU A 214 4.70 15.58 -12.43
C GLU A 214 5.90 15.07 -11.62
N ALA A 215 7.10 15.32 -12.13
CA ALA A 215 8.34 14.94 -11.47
C ALA A 215 8.50 15.70 -10.13
N ALA A 216 8.86 15.00 -9.07
CA ALA A 216 9.03 15.62 -7.75
C ALA A 216 10.29 16.51 -7.73
N ASN A 217 10.19 17.67 -7.07
CA ASN A 217 11.29 18.62 -6.96
C ASN A 217 12.28 18.18 -5.86
N PRO A 218 13.54 17.88 -6.19
CA PRO A 218 14.51 17.37 -5.23
C PRO A 218 14.93 18.40 -4.18
N ALA A 219 14.79 19.71 -4.42
CA ALA A 219 15.05 20.74 -3.41
C ALA A 219 14.08 20.67 -2.21
N LEU A 220 12.93 19.99 -2.36
CA LEU A 220 11.90 19.86 -1.32
C LEU A 220 12.02 18.56 -0.50
N TRP A 221 13.15 17.86 -0.57
CA TRP A 221 13.35 16.59 0.13
C TRP A 221 13.13 16.67 1.64
N GLY A 222 13.43 17.81 2.28
CA GLY A 222 13.17 18.01 3.71
C GLY A 222 11.68 17.97 4.07
N GLY A 223 10.81 18.49 3.21
CA GLY A 223 9.36 18.44 3.40
C GLY A 223 8.80 17.03 3.25
N LEU A 224 9.27 16.30 2.25
CA LEU A 224 8.92 14.89 2.06
C LEU A 224 9.37 14.03 3.26
N LYS A 225 10.56 14.28 3.81
CA LYS A 225 11.06 13.62 5.01
C LYS A 225 10.09 13.77 6.19
N ALA A 226 9.60 14.99 6.44
CA ALA A 226 8.65 15.25 7.51
C ALA A 226 7.31 14.51 7.30
N ARG A 227 6.80 14.45 6.06
CA ARG A 227 5.58 13.71 5.71
C ARG A 227 5.75 12.20 5.92
N ILE A 228 6.89 11.63 5.51
CA ILE A 228 7.21 10.21 5.70
C ILE A 228 7.31 9.89 7.20
N ALA A 229 7.98 10.73 7.99
CA ALA A 229 8.07 10.55 9.44
C ALA A 229 6.69 10.59 10.11
N ALA A 230 5.84 11.57 9.76
CA ALA A 230 4.48 11.63 10.28
C ALA A 230 3.65 10.40 9.86
N ALA A 231 3.86 9.85 8.67
CA ALA A 231 3.23 8.60 8.25
C ALA A 231 3.73 7.39 9.05
N ALA A 232 5.02 7.32 9.34
CA ALA A 232 5.61 6.31 10.21
C ALA A 232 4.99 6.33 11.61
N ASP A 233 4.88 7.51 12.22
CA ASP A 233 4.30 7.69 13.56
C ASP A 233 2.84 7.24 13.59
N ARG A 234 2.05 7.56 12.54
CA ARG A 234 0.67 7.09 12.41
C ARG A 234 0.59 5.56 12.33
N CYS A 235 1.47 4.93 11.55
CA CYS A 235 1.51 3.47 11.41
C CYS A 235 1.89 2.80 12.73
N GLU A 236 2.88 3.32 13.45
CA GLU A 236 3.30 2.73 14.73
C GLU A 236 2.24 2.92 15.81
N ALA A 237 1.59 4.08 15.87
CA ALA A 237 0.46 4.32 16.77
C ALA A 237 -0.71 3.36 16.48
N ALA A 238 -1.00 3.06 15.20
CA ALA A 238 -1.99 2.06 14.82
C ALA A 238 -1.59 0.65 15.28
N ARG A 239 -0.36 0.21 15.00
CA ARG A 239 0.14 -1.11 15.45
C ARG A 239 0.13 -1.26 16.97
N SER A 240 0.53 -0.22 17.69
CA SER A 240 0.54 -0.21 19.16
C SER A 240 -0.88 -0.36 19.72
N ARG A 241 -1.85 0.36 19.13
CA ARG A 241 -3.29 0.17 19.42
C ARG A 241 -3.73 -1.26 19.12
N ASP A 242 -3.45 -1.79 17.93
CA ASP A 242 -3.87 -3.14 17.55
C ASP A 242 -3.29 -4.21 18.48
N LYS A 243 -2.01 -4.11 18.85
CA LYS A 243 -1.36 -5.00 19.83
C LYS A 243 -2.03 -4.91 21.20
N SER A 244 -2.36 -3.70 21.64
CA SER A 244 -3.02 -3.47 22.92
C SER A 244 -4.44 -4.06 22.93
N GLN A 245 -5.21 -3.80 21.87
CA GLN A 245 -6.52 -4.39 21.65
C GLN A 245 -6.46 -5.92 21.62
N GLN A 246 -5.50 -6.51 20.90
CA GLN A 246 -5.35 -7.96 20.82
C GLN A 246 -5.04 -8.59 22.18
N LYS A 247 -4.23 -7.93 23.02
CA LYS A 247 -3.95 -8.37 24.38
C LYS A 247 -5.22 -8.39 25.24
N LEU A 248 -6.06 -7.37 25.11
CA LEU A 248 -7.35 -7.27 25.81
C LEU A 248 -8.32 -8.36 25.34
N LEU A 249 -8.44 -8.60 24.03
CA LEU A 249 -9.24 -9.70 23.47
C LEU A 249 -8.74 -11.08 23.96
N ASN A 250 -7.42 -11.28 24.05
CA ASN A 250 -6.86 -12.51 24.61
C ASN A 250 -7.17 -12.67 26.10
N THR A 251 -7.26 -11.56 26.84
CA THR A 251 -7.62 -11.56 28.27
C THR A 251 -9.09 -11.96 28.45
N ILE A 252 -9.98 -11.38 27.63
CA ILE A 252 -11.40 -11.75 27.58
C ILE A 252 -11.54 -13.23 27.25
N ARG A 253 -10.85 -13.71 26.21
CA ARG A 253 -10.88 -15.13 25.81
C ARG A 253 -10.52 -16.06 26.96
N TYR A 254 -9.40 -15.79 27.64
CA TYR A 254 -8.94 -16.61 28.76
C TYR A 254 -9.98 -16.71 29.87
N HIS A 255 -10.52 -15.58 30.34
CA HIS A 255 -11.50 -15.58 31.43
C HIS A 255 -12.86 -16.14 31.01
N LYS A 256 -13.29 -15.91 29.77
CA LYS A 256 -14.45 -16.57 29.17
C LYS A 256 -14.27 -18.09 29.18
N ASP A 257 -13.11 -18.59 28.79
CA ASP A 257 -12.81 -20.03 28.82
C ASP A 257 -12.82 -20.57 30.27
N GLN A 258 -12.38 -19.81 31.28
CA GLN A 258 -12.48 -20.24 32.69
C GLN A 258 -13.92 -20.40 33.17
N ILE A 259 -14.83 -19.49 32.77
CA ILE A 259 -16.25 -19.55 33.11
C ILE A 259 -16.91 -20.78 32.50
N LEU A 260 -16.59 -21.09 31.23
CA LEU A 260 -17.17 -22.22 30.52
C LEU A 260 -16.67 -23.60 31.01
N VAL A 261 -15.58 -23.64 31.80
CA VAL A 261 -15.05 -24.90 32.37
C VAL A 261 -15.89 -25.38 33.56
N ASP A 262 -16.40 -24.47 34.38
CA ASP A 262 -17.19 -24.81 35.58
C ASP A 262 -18.27 -23.74 35.84
N GLU A 263 -19.32 -23.72 35.02
CA GLU A 263 -20.37 -22.69 35.06
C GLU A 263 -21.04 -22.51 36.45
N ALA A 264 -20.97 -23.50 37.33
CA ALA A 264 -21.56 -23.45 38.67
C ALA A 264 -20.66 -22.76 39.72
N ALA A 265 -19.39 -22.50 39.42
CA ALA A 265 -18.46 -21.88 40.36
C ALA A 265 -18.66 -20.35 40.49
N ASP A 266 -18.12 -19.78 41.58
CA ASP A 266 -18.09 -18.32 41.76
C ASP A 266 -17.01 -17.69 40.87
N HIS A 267 -17.46 -17.15 39.74
CA HIS A 267 -16.63 -16.48 38.74
C HIS A 267 -16.54 -14.96 38.89
N LYS A 268 -16.83 -14.39 40.07
CA LYS A 268 -16.82 -12.94 40.27
C LYS A 268 -15.53 -12.25 39.79
N ARG A 269 -14.38 -12.87 40.07
CA ARG A 269 -13.06 -12.37 39.62
C ARG A 269 -12.92 -12.36 38.10
N ASP A 270 -13.38 -13.42 37.43
CA ASP A 270 -13.30 -13.55 35.97
C ASP A 270 -14.17 -12.51 35.29
N TRP A 271 -15.40 -12.32 35.79
CA TRP A 271 -16.31 -11.28 35.30
C TRP A 271 -15.74 -9.86 35.45
N THR A 272 -15.17 -9.53 36.62
CA THR A 272 -14.49 -8.22 36.81
C THR A 272 -13.33 -8.03 35.82
N ARG A 273 -12.59 -9.10 35.50
CA ARG A 273 -11.49 -9.04 34.53
C ARG A 273 -11.98 -8.86 33.11
N ILE A 274 -13.07 -9.53 32.72
CA ILE A 274 -13.71 -9.35 31.42
C ILE A 274 -14.23 -7.92 31.28
N GLU A 275 -14.98 -7.42 32.26
CA GLU A 275 -15.53 -6.06 32.26
C GLU A 275 -14.42 -5.01 32.10
N SER A 276 -13.35 -5.11 32.90
CA SER A 276 -12.21 -4.20 32.84
C SER A 276 -11.48 -4.27 31.49
N ALA A 277 -11.31 -5.47 30.93
CA ALA A 277 -10.69 -5.64 29.62
C ALA A 277 -11.55 -5.06 28.49
N ILE A 278 -12.87 -5.23 28.57
CA ILE A 278 -13.83 -4.60 27.65
C ILE A 278 -13.74 -3.08 27.76
N GLN A 279 -13.73 -2.54 28.97
CA GLN A 279 -13.64 -1.08 29.17
C GLN A 279 -12.40 -0.51 28.50
N GLN A 280 -11.23 -1.07 28.78
CA GLN A 280 -9.96 -0.66 28.19
C GLN A 280 -9.94 -0.85 26.67
N PHE A 281 -10.64 -1.87 26.15
CA PHE A 281 -10.74 -2.10 24.71
C PHE A 281 -11.51 -0.95 24.05
N LEU A 282 -12.63 -0.53 24.65
CA LEU A 282 -13.42 0.60 24.16
C LEU A 282 -12.69 1.94 24.32
N GLU A 283 -11.88 2.12 25.36
CA GLU A 283 -11.04 3.31 25.58
C GLU A 283 -9.89 3.40 24.57
N THR A 284 -9.40 2.27 24.06
CA THR A 284 -8.35 2.19 23.02
C THR A 284 -8.92 2.19 21.60
N GLU A 285 -10.03 2.91 21.39
CA GLU A 285 -10.77 3.04 20.13
C GLU A 285 -11.39 1.74 19.58
N GLY A 286 -11.46 0.69 20.41
CA GLY A 286 -12.22 -0.52 20.08
C GLY A 286 -13.70 -0.22 19.94
N LYS A 287 -14.35 -0.84 18.94
CA LYS A 287 -15.79 -0.66 18.70
C LYS A 287 -16.58 -1.71 19.48
N PRO A 288 -17.71 -1.35 20.11
CA PRO A 288 -18.61 -2.34 20.72
C PRO A 288 -19.13 -3.38 19.73
N SER A 289 -19.18 -3.03 18.43
CA SER A 289 -19.60 -3.88 17.33
C SER A 289 -18.46 -4.66 16.66
N ASP A 290 -17.24 -4.63 17.21
CA ASP A 290 -16.12 -5.41 16.67
C ASP A 290 -16.47 -6.91 16.70
N PRO A 291 -16.52 -7.62 15.54
CA PRO A 291 -16.88 -9.03 15.50
C PRO A 291 -16.02 -9.90 16.41
N ARG A 292 -14.72 -9.59 16.56
CA ARG A 292 -13.80 -10.35 17.42
C ARG A 292 -14.23 -10.27 18.88
N LEU A 293 -14.73 -9.11 19.31
CA LEU A 293 -15.23 -8.91 20.66
C LEU A 293 -16.60 -9.59 20.82
N VAL A 294 -17.53 -9.35 19.89
CA VAL A 294 -18.88 -9.93 19.92
C VAL A 294 -18.82 -11.45 19.95
N ASP A 295 -18.04 -12.07 19.06
CA ASP A 295 -17.90 -13.53 18.98
C ASP A 295 -17.27 -14.13 20.25
N LEU A 296 -16.48 -13.36 21.01
CA LEU A 296 -15.96 -13.79 22.32
C LEU A 296 -17.02 -13.75 23.43
N ILE A 297 -17.99 -12.85 23.35
CA ILE A 297 -19.02 -12.68 24.39
C ILE A 297 -20.24 -13.56 24.14
N VAL A 298 -20.62 -13.80 22.88
CA VAL A 298 -21.77 -14.65 22.52
C VAL A 298 -21.84 -15.97 23.32
N PRO A 299 -20.76 -16.76 23.49
CA PRO A 299 -20.83 -18.04 24.20
C PRO A 299 -21.16 -17.95 25.70
N ILE A 300 -20.98 -16.77 26.31
CA ILE A 300 -21.20 -16.53 27.74
C ILE A 300 -22.30 -15.48 27.99
N ALA A 301 -23.04 -15.08 26.95
CA ALA A 301 -24.00 -13.98 27.03
C ALA A 301 -25.13 -14.27 28.03
N ASP A 302 -25.63 -15.50 28.05
CA ASP A 302 -26.69 -15.94 28.98
C ASP A 302 -26.18 -16.18 30.41
N LEU A 303 -24.85 -16.19 30.61
CA LEU A 303 -24.20 -16.39 31.91
C LEU A 303 -23.82 -15.06 32.59
N VAL A 304 -24.03 -13.92 31.92
CA VAL A 304 -23.66 -12.60 32.46
C VAL A 304 -24.49 -12.31 33.72
N PRO A 305 -23.86 -12.04 34.88
CA PRO A 305 -24.59 -11.71 36.11
C PRO A 305 -25.51 -10.49 35.94
N ASP A 306 -26.73 -10.57 36.47
CA ASP A 306 -27.75 -9.52 36.34
C ASP A 306 -27.27 -8.16 36.87
N ASP A 307 -26.51 -8.15 37.96
CA ASP A 307 -25.95 -6.94 38.54
C ASP A 307 -24.95 -6.29 37.57
N LEU A 308 -24.15 -7.06 36.85
CA LEU A 308 -23.26 -6.55 35.80
C LEU A 308 -24.01 -6.14 34.55
N ALA A 309 -24.97 -6.94 34.07
CA ALA A 309 -25.80 -6.59 32.91
C ALA A 309 -26.53 -5.26 33.12
N LEU A 310 -26.99 -5.00 34.35
CA LEU A 310 -27.72 -3.80 34.71
C LEU A 310 -26.83 -2.65 35.20
N SER A 311 -25.66 -2.85 35.80
CA SER A 311 -24.86 -1.73 36.33
C SER A 311 -23.70 -1.32 35.43
N ALA A 312 -23.13 -2.27 34.67
CA ALA A 312 -21.95 -2.02 33.86
C ALA A 312 -22.31 -1.33 32.54
N VAL A 313 -21.85 -0.09 32.39
CA VAL A 313 -22.00 0.69 31.15
C VAL A 313 -21.37 -0.04 29.96
N THR A 314 -20.32 -0.82 30.20
CA THR A 314 -19.58 -1.59 29.18
C THR A 314 -20.42 -2.69 28.54
N PHE A 315 -21.03 -3.58 29.33
CA PHE A 315 -21.88 -4.65 28.81
C PHE A 315 -23.12 -4.11 28.09
N ARG A 316 -23.77 -3.09 28.66
CA ARG A 316 -24.92 -2.42 28.00
C ARG A 316 -24.61 -1.91 26.59
N ARG A 317 -23.35 -1.52 26.31
CA ARG A 317 -22.93 -1.06 24.98
C ARG A 317 -22.72 -2.19 23.99
N ILE A 318 -22.43 -3.41 24.46
CA ILE A 318 -22.03 -4.55 23.61
C ILE A 318 -23.18 -5.53 23.42
N LEU A 319 -23.99 -5.79 24.45
CA LEU A 319 -25.08 -6.76 24.41
C LEU A 319 -26.05 -6.56 23.22
N PRO A 320 -26.43 -5.33 22.80
CA PRO A 320 -27.26 -5.17 21.61
C PRO A 320 -26.64 -5.76 20.32
N PHE A 321 -25.32 -5.75 20.19
CA PHE A 321 -24.62 -6.34 19.05
C PHE A 321 -24.48 -7.86 19.18
N VAL A 322 -24.36 -8.37 20.40
CA VAL A 322 -24.40 -9.80 20.72
C VAL A 322 -25.78 -10.38 20.38
N ASP A 323 -26.85 -9.72 20.80
CA ASP A 323 -28.23 -10.10 20.49
C ASP A 323 -28.49 -10.11 18.99
N GLN A 324 -28.01 -9.09 18.27
CA GLN A 324 -28.10 -9.02 16.80
C GLN A 324 -27.35 -10.17 16.13
N ARG A 325 -26.17 -10.55 16.64
CA ARG A 325 -25.38 -11.68 16.13
C ARG A 325 -26.12 -13.00 16.33
N ILE A 326 -26.61 -13.27 17.53
CA ILE A 326 -27.39 -14.47 17.88
C ILE A 326 -28.66 -14.54 17.03
N ALA A 327 -29.41 -13.44 16.90
CA ALA A 327 -30.62 -13.39 16.08
C ALA A 327 -30.33 -13.68 14.60
N ARG A 328 -29.20 -13.21 14.06
CA ARG A 328 -28.78 -13.50 12.68
C ARG A 328 -28.40 -14.97 12.49
N GLU A 329 -27.71 -15.57 13.45
CA GLU A 329 -27.33 -17.00 13.40
C GLU A 329 -28.56 -17.91 13.52
N ASN A 330 -29.50 -17.59 14.40
CA ASN A 330 -30.76 -18.32 14.51
C ASN A 330 -31.58 -18.27 13.22
N LYS A 331 -31.69 -17.10 12.57
CA LYS A 331 -32.35 -16.97 11.26
C LYS A 331 -31.64 -17.76 10.17
N ALA A 332 -30.30 -17.77 10.16
CA ALA A 332 -29.52 -18.54 9.20
C ALA A 332 -29.75 -20.05 9.37
N SER A 333 -29.74 -20.54 10.61
CA SER A 333 -30.00 -21.95 10.94
C SER A 333 -31.42 -22.40 10.59
N GLN A 334 -32.42 -21.53 10.74
CA GLN A 334 -33.80 -21.80 10.31
C GLN A 334 -33.96 -21.83 8.77
N ALA A 335 -33.20 -21.02 8.04
CA ALA A 335 -33.25 -21.00 6.58
C ALA A 335 -32.64 -22.25 5.94
N THR A 336 -31.67 -22.90 6.59
CA THR A 336 -31.05 -24.16 6.13
C THR A 336 -31.81 -25.42 6.56
N THR A 337 -32.58 -25.36 7.65
CA THR A 337 -33.42 -26.48 8.11
C THR A 337 -34.83 -26.48 7.52
N GLY A 338 -35.20 -25.43 6.78
CA GLY A 338 -36.32 -25.52 5.86
C GLY A 338 -36.01 -26.62 4.86
N ASP A 339 -36.68 -27.76 5.01
CA ASP A 339 -36.77 -28.86 4.04
C ASP A 339 -37.38 -28.28 2.75
N ARG A 340 -36.58 -27.48 2.03
CA ARG A 340 -36.89 -27.04 0.69
C ARG A 340 -36.79 -28.30 -0.12
N ALA A 341 -37.94 -28.94 -0.30
CA ALA A 341 -38.13 -29.94 -1.34
C ALA A 341 -37.44 -29.36 -2.59
N PRO A 342 -36.42 -30.05 -3.14
CA PRO A 342 -35.68 -29.54 -4.28
C PRO A 342 -36.69 -29.16 -5.35
N SER A 343 -36.55 -27.96 -5.91
CA SER A 343 -37.49 -27.51 -6.93
C SER A 343 -37.52 -28.53 -8.07
N PRO A 344 -38.63 -28.64 -8.83
CA PRO A 344 -38.72 -29.58 -9.95
C PRO A 344 -37.53 -29.46 -10.91
N GLU A 345 -37.06 -28.23 -11.16
CA GLU A 345 -35.90 -27.95 -12.01
C GLU A 345 -34.60 -28.46 -11.39
N LEU A 346 -34.43 -28.35 -10.07
CA LEU A 346 -33.26 -28.87 -9.36
C LEU A 346 -33.25 -30.41 -9.34
N ALA A 347 -34.42 -31.03 -9.21
CA ALA A 347 -34.57 -32.48 -9.28
C ALA A 347 -34.24 -33.01 -10.68
N GLU A 348 -34.68 -32.32 -11.72
CA GLU A 348 -34.37 -32.63 -13.12
C GLU A 348 -32.87 -32.44 -13.42
N ALA A 349 -32.28 -31.32 -12.99
CA ALA A 349 -30.86 -31.06 -13.12
C ALA A 349 -30.02 -32.12 -12.39
N ARG A 350 -30.42 -32.51 -11.17
CA ARG A 350 -29.75 -33.57 -10.41
C ARG A 350 -29.77 -34.89 -11.16
N GLU A 351 -30.89 -35.22 -11.82
CA GLU A 351 -30.99 -36.46 -12.58
C GLU A 351 -30.20 -36.41 -13.89
N MET A 352 -30.19 -35.27 -14.59
CA MET A 352 -29.33 -35.07 -15.77
C MET A 352 -27.83 -35.16 -15.46
N LEU A 353 -27.44 -34.76 -14.24
CA LEU A 353 -26.05 -34.73 -13.77
C LEU A 353 -25.62 -36.02 -13.05
N ARG A 354 -26.54 -36.96 -12.80
CA ARG A 354 -26.21 -38.23 -12.14
C ARG A 354 -25.18 -39.02 -12.95
N GLY A 355 -24.00 -39.23 -12.36
CA GLY A 355 -22.88 -39.93 -12.99
C GLY A 355 -22.04 -39.08 -13.97
N LYS A 356 -22.30 -37.77 -14.06
CA LYS A 356 -21.53 -36.85 -14.90
C LYS A 356 -20.65 -35.94 -14.04
N VAL A 357 -19.47 -35.61 -14.56
CA VAL A 357 -18.58 -34.61 -13.95
C VAL A 357 -18.99 -33.23 -14.47
N ALA A 358 -19.48 -32.38 -13.59
CA ALA A 358 -19.76 -30.98 -13.90
C ALA A 358 -18.54 -30.12 -13.51
N VAL A 359 -18.09 -29.27 -14.43
CA VAL A 359 -17.08 -28.24 -14.15
C VAL A 359 -17.82 -26.92 -13.98
N LEU A 360 -17.84 -26.40 -12.76
CA LEU A 360 -18.36 -25.07 -12.45
C LEU A 360 -17.28 -24.04 -12.76
N ILE A 361 -17.49 -23.26 -13.80
CA ILE A 361 -16.65 -22.10 -14.14
C ILE A 361 -17.35 -20.89 -13.53
N GLY A 362 -16.90 -20.47 -12.33
CA GLY A 362 -17.38 -19.24 -11.71
C GLY A 362 -16.81 -18.03 -12.43
N GLY A 363 -17.67 -17.14 -12.92
CA GLY A 363 -17.27 -15.78 -13.30
C GLY A 363 -17.24 -14.90 -12.06
N GLU A 364 -16.12 -14.23 -11.79
CA GLU A 364 -16.06 -13.15 -10.81
C GLU A 364 -17.01 -12.03 -11.26
N ALA A 365 -17.99 -11.70 -10.42
CA ALA A 365 -18.95 -10.62 -10.66
C ALA A 365 -18.49 -9.33 -9.98
#